data_AF-A0A519UEP6-F1
#
_entry.id   AF-A0A519UEP6-F1
#
_cell.length_a   1.000
_cell.length_b   1.000
_cell.length_c   1.000
_cell.angle_alpha   90.00
_cell.angle_beta   90.00
_cell.angle_gamma   90.00
#
_symmetry.space_group_name_H-M   'P 1'
#
loop_
_entity.id
_entity.type
_entity.pdbx_description
1 polymer ?
#
loop_
_entity_poly.entity_id
_entity_poly.type
_entity_poly.pdbx_seq_one_letter_code
_entity_poly.pdbx_strand_id
1 'polypeptide(L)'
;KRDVTKEIIAAFRKQGIAVGLYFSPEDFQFLYQQKLPIGRLQHPKHYPVNNPELMAHDKAQLKELLTNYGKIDILFIDGPGDGLREYAWSINPDLVITRDLMKTPEQQIPDEPLPRPWEACYTMGTDWQYKPTNDPHKSGTEIINMLIEIRSKGGNFLMNVGPKADGEIQIEQQERLREVALWNFVNREAVYQVKPLPVIRDQQIWFTQSNDGKIIYAFVTRKSPDDWKYGERKEFLLPMVEAGANTKVSVLGYKSELVEYKEGFDATLRFAGTKLGLAISAVNGQRLYTNNRWPNAVVLKIENARFKDTRGNSNRQSAIDGAK
;
A
#
# COMPACT_ATOMS: atom_id res chain seq x y z
N LYS A 1 -7.78 30.80 -17.60
CA LYS A 1 -6.89 29.71 -17.15
C LYS A 1 -7.54 29.04 -15.93
N ARG A 2 -7.42 27.72 -15.77
CA ARG A 2 -7.99 26.94 -14.64
C ARG A 2 -6.89 26.62 -13.62
N ASP A 3 -7.27 26.40 -12.36
CA ASP A 3 -6.39 25.90 -11.29
C ASP A 3 -6.62 24.39 -11.13
N VAL A 4 -5.78 23.59 -11.79
CA VAL A 4 -5.90 22.13 -11.82
C VAL A 4 -5.71 21.54 -10.43
N THR A 5 -4.78 22.08 -9.62
CA THR A 5 -4.52 21.64 -8.25
C THR A 5 -5.78 21.78 -7.39
N LYS A 6 -6.44 22.94 -7.44
CA LYS A 6 -7.67 23.18 -6.67
C LYS A 6 -8.79 22.23 -7.05
N GLU A 7 -8.96 21.96 -8.34
CA GLU A 7 -10.00 21.07 -8.85
C GLU A 7 -9.78 19.61 -8.45
N ILE A 8 -8.54 19.10 -8.54
CA ILE A 8 -8.18 17.75 -8.09
C ILE A 8 -8.41 17.60 -6.59
N ILE A 9 -7.92 18.56 -5.78
CA ILE A 9 -8.11 18.57 -4.33
C ILE A 9 -9.61 18.56 -3.96
N ALA A 10 -10.41 19.39 -4.63
CA ALA A 10 -11.86 19.42 -4.40
C ALA A 10 -12.52 18.08 -4.75
N ALA A 11 -12.11 17.44 -5.84
CA ALA A 11 -12.62 16.13 -6.23
C ALA A 11 -12.25 15.03 -5.22
N PHE A 12 -11.00 14.99 -4.75
CA PHE A 12 -10.54 14.02 -3.75
C PHE A 12 -11.27 14.18 -2.41
N ARG A 13 -11.42 15.43 -1.93
CA ARG A 13 -12.17 15.71 -0.70
C ARG A 13 -13.64 15.32 -0.80
N LYS A 14 -14.28 15.50 -1.96
CA LYS A 14 -15.65 15.05 -2.18
C LYS A 14 -15.82 13.53 -2.00
N GLN A 15 -14.74 12.76 -2.19
CA GLN A 15 -14.71 11.31 -1.97
C GLN A 15 -14.19 10.91 -0.58
N GLY A 16 -13.91 11.87 0.31
CA GLY A 16 -13.35 11.60 1.64
C GLY A 16 -11.90 11.09 1.61
N ILE A 17 -11.16 11.35 0.53
CA ILE A 17 -9.76 10.94 0.40
C ILE A 17 -8.86 12.06 0.95
N ALA A 18 -7.92 11.69 1.83
CA ALA A 18 -6.90 12.60 2.36
C ALA A 18 -6.06 13.21 1.22
N VAL A 19 -5.63 14.46 1.40
CA VAL A 19 -4.95 15.23 0.36
C VAL A 19 -3.47 15.32 0.66
N GLY A 20 -2.65 14.79 -0.25
CA GLY A 20 -1.20 14.95 -0.25
C GLY A 20 -0.73 15.82 -1.42
N LEU A 21 0.31 16.61 -1.19
CA LEU A 21 0.98 17.39 -2.23
C LEU A 21 2.43 16.96 -2.37
N TYR A 22 2.86 16.69 -3.59
CA TYR A 22 4.28 16.54 -3.93
C TYR A 22 4.88 17.92 -4.19
N PHE A 23 6.10 18.15 -3.70
CA PHE A 23 6.84 19.39 -3.88
C PHE A 23 8.30 19.08 -4.21
N SER A 24 8.83 19.67 -5.28
CA SER A 24 10.24 19.58 -5.62
C SER A 24 10.94 20.89 -5.24
N PRO A 25 11.85 20.88 -4.25
CA PRO A 25 12.63 22.08 -3.90
C PRO A 25 13.62 22.50 -4.98
N GLU A 26 14.01 21.58 -5.86
CA GLU A 26 14.90 21.90 -6.97
C GLU A 26 14.05 22.38 -8.16
N ASP A 27 14.19 23.65 -8.53
CA ASP A 27 13.50 24.23 -9.68
C ASP A 27 14.50 24.53 -10.81
N PHE A 28 14.48 23.72 -11.87
CA PHE A 28 15.38 23.87 -13.02
C PHE A 28 15.16 25.18 -13.80
N GLN A 29 13.93 25.71 -13.79
CA GLN A 29 13.65 27.00 -14.41
C GLN A 29 14.26 28.14 -13.58
N PHE A 30 14.16 28.06 -12.25
CA PHE A 30 14.77 29.03 -11.36
C PHE A 30 16.31 29.00 -11.46
N LEU A 31 16.90 27.80 -11.46
CA LEU A 31 18.35 27.62 -11.64
C LEU A 31 18.83 28.18 -12.99
N TYR A 32 18.06 27.95 -14.07
CA TYR A 32 18.35 28.52 -15.39
C TYR A 32 18.35 30.07 -15.35
N GLN A 33 17.37 30.69 -14.69
CA GLN A 33 17.30 32.14 -14.53
C GLN A 33 18.48 32.71 -13.75
N GLN A 34 18.97 31.97 -12.75
CA GLN A 34 20.18 32.31 -11.98
C GLN A 34 21.49 32.02 -12.74
N LYS A 35 21.42 31.50 -13.98
CA LYS A 35 22.58 31.08 -14.79
C LYS A 35 23.45 30.03 -14.09
N LEU A 36 22.81 29.16 -13.30
CA LEU A 36 23.44 28.02 -12.67
C LEU A 36 23.38 26.79 -13.59
N PRO A 37 24.31 25.83 -13.44
CA PRO A 37 24.19 24.54 -14.11
C PRO A 37 22.83 23.90 -13.79
N ILE A 38 22.16 23.34 -14.79
CA ILE A 38 20.92 22.60 -14.58
C ILE A 38 21.28 21.14 -14.29
N GLY A 39 20.83 20.63 -13.15
CA GLY A 39 21.04 19.24 -12.77
C GLY A 39 20.43 18.96 -11.41
N ARG A 40 20.43 17.69 -11.01
CA ARG A 40 19.85 17.27 -9.72
C ARG A 40 20.95 17.07 -8.69
N LEU A 41 20.96 17.87 -7.62
CA LEU A 41 21.84 17.75 -6.45
C LEU A 41 23.36 17.76 -6.70
N GLN A 42 23.78 18.18 -7.89
CA GLN A 42 25.18 18.16 -8.34
C GLN A 42 25.94 19.47 -8.09
N HIS A 43 25.26 20.55 -7.74
CA HIS A 43 25.86 21.84 -7.45
C HIS A 43 25.40 22.33 -6.07
N PRO A 44 26.26 22.97 -5.24
CA PRO A 44 25.88 23.40 -3.90
C PRO A 44 24.65 24.31 -3.86
N LYS A 45 24.45 25.14 -4.89
CA LYS A 45 23.28 26.03 -5.01
C LYS A 45 21.98 25.36 -5.50
N HIS A 46 21.99 24.05 -5.78
CA HIS A 46 20.75 23.28 -5.99
C HIS A 46 20.03 23.00 -4.66
N TYR A 47 20.75 23.14 -3.54
CA TYR A 47 20.19 22.96 -2.22
C TYR A 47 19.63 24.31 -1.74
N PRO A 48 18.34 24.43 -1.40
CA PRO A 48 17.74 25.70 -0.97
C PRO A 48 18.50 26.35 0.19
N VAL A 49 19.00 25.55 1.15
CA VAL A 49 19.80 26.05 2.28
C VAL A 49 21.05 26.84 1.89
N ASN A 50 21.61 26.58 0.71
CA ASN A 50 22.79 27.24 0.17
C ASN A 50 22.46 28.29 -0.91
N ASN A 51 21.17 28.51 -1.18
CA ASN A 51 20.67 29.43 -2.19
C ASN A 51 19.48 30.23 -1.62
N PRO A 52 19.74 31.38 -0.96
CA PRO A 52 18.70 32.15 -0.27
C PRO A 52 17.54 32.59 -1.17
N GLU A 53 17.81 32.85 -2.44
CA GLU A 53 16.79 33.23 -3.42
C GLU A 53 15.87 32.04 -3.75
N LEU A 54 16.42 30.84 -3.93
CA LEU A 54 15.64 29.60 -4.13
C LEU A 54 14.84 29.26 -2.87
N MET A 55 15.46 29.33 -1.69
CA MET A 55 14.76 29.13 -0.40
C MET A 55 13.58 30.09 -0.24
N ALA A 56 13.75 31.37 -0.59
CA ALA A 56 12.65 32.33 -0.54
C ALA A 56 11.55 32.01 -1.55
N HIS A 57 11.92 31.57 -2.75
CA HIS A 57 10.99 31.12 -3.79
C HIS A 57 10.14 29.93 -3.31
N ASP A 58 10.79 28.89 -2.80
CA ASP A 58 10.14 27.67 -2.31
C ASP A 58 9.21 27.97 -1.13
N LYS A 59 9.64 28.80 -0.17
CA LYS A 59 8.81 29.22 0.96
C LYS A 59 7.58 30.00 0.53
N ALA A 60 7.68 30.82 -0.51
CA ALA A 60 6.53 31.53 -1.06
C ALA A 60 5.51 30.54 -1.66
N GLN A 61 5.97 29.56 -2.44
CA GLN A 61 5.11 28.52 -3.01
C GLN A 61 4.47 27.62 -1.95
N LEU A 62 5.25 27.15 -0.96
CA LEU A 62 4.73 26.35 0.15
C LEU A 62 3.67 27.11 0.94
N LYS A 63 3.87 28.42 1.16
CA LYS A 63 2.86 29.26 1.80
C LYS A 63 1.56 29.24 1.00
N GLU A 64 1.60 29.47 -0.30
CA GLU A 64 0.40 29.41 -1.15
C GLU A 64 -0.27 28.04 -1.09
N LEU A 65 0.48 26.95 -1.26
CA LEU A 65 -0.04 25.59 -1.25
C LEU A 65 -0.72 25.23 0.08
N LEU A 66 -0.15 25.66 1.20
CA LEU A 66 -0.63 25.31 2.53
C LEU A 66 -1.70 26.26 3.09
N THR A 67 -1.88 27.47 2.52
CA THR A 67 -2.92 28.41 2.97
C THR A 67 -4.10 28.53 2.02
N ASN A 68 -3.91 28.40 0.71
CA ASN A 68 -4.95 28.72 -0.28
C ASN A 68 -5.79 27.50 -0.68
N TYR A 69 -5.33 26.28 -0.37
CA TYR A 69 -5.94 25.04 -0.82
C TYR A 69 -6.70 24.29 0.30
N GLY A 70 -6.89 24.88 1.48
CA GLY A 70 -7.51 24.23 2.64
C GLY A 70 -6.61 23.20 3.32
N LYS A 71 -7.18 22.30 4.13
CA LYS A 71 -6.38 21.31 4.90
C LYS A 71 -5.58 20.37 3.98
N ILE A 72 -4.26 20.39 4.11
CA ILE A 72 -3.36 19.43 3.47
C ILE A 72 -2.90 18.43 4.54
N ASP A 73 -3.01 17.14 4.24
CA ASP A 73 -2.69 16.06 5.18
C ASP A 73 -1.22 15.60 5.04
N ILE A 74 -0.70 15.58 3.81
CA ILE A 74 0.65 15.07 3.50
C ILE A 74 1.40 16.07 2.61
N LEU A 75 2.69 16.29 2.89
CA LEU A 75 3.62 16.98 2.00
C LEU A 75 4.80 16.06 1.68
N PHE A 76 4.95 15.72 0.40
CA PHE A 76 5.98 14.85 -0.13
C PHE A 76 7.08 15.71 -0.76
N ILE A 77 8.13 16.02 0.02
CA ILE A 77 9.27 16.82 -0.45
C ILE A 77 10.26 15.92 -1.19
N ASP A 78 10.44 16.11 -2.49
CA ASP A 78 11.35 15.32 -3.30
C ASP A 78 12.68 16.04 -3.57
N GLY A 79 13.53 16.04 -2.54
CA GLY A 79 14.80 16.74 -2.53
C GLY A 79 15.15 17.23 -1.11
N PRO A 80 16.11 18.16 -0.98
CA PRO A 80 16.58 18.66 0.31
C PRO A 80 15.47 19.45 1.01
N GLY A 81 15.00 18.96 2.15
CA GLY A 81 13.89 19.55 2.92
C GLY A 81 14.30 20.51 4.03
N ASP A 82 15.61 20.64 4.32
CA ASP A 82 16.13 21.47 5.40
C ASP A 82 15.65 22.92 5.30
N GLY A 83 15.03 23.45 6.36
CA GLY A 83 14.48 24.80 6.41
C GLY A 83 13.10 24.96 5.74
N LEU A 84 12.75 24.09 4.80
CA LEU A 84 11.42 24.06 4.16
C LEU A 84 10.42 23.28 5.01
N ARG A 85 10.82 22.14 5.57
CA ARG A 85 9.96 21.34 6.46
C ARG A 85 9.58 22.10 7.74
N GLU A 86 10.52 22.79 8.39
CA GLU A 86 10.25 23.57 9.59
C GLU A 86 9.30 24.73 9.27
N TYR A 87 9.48 25.35 8.10
CA TYR A 87 8.60 26.39 7.63
C TYR A 87 7.19 25.86 7.32
N ALA A 88 7.07 24.71 6.66
CA ALA A 88 5.79 24.07 6.40
C ALA A 88 5.05 23.72 7.70
N TRP A 89 5.74 23.18 8.71
CA TRP A 89 5.16 22.91 10.03
C TRP A 89 4.79 24.16 10.81
N SER A 90 5.50 25.27 10.62
CA SER A 90 5.10 26.55 11.23
C SER A 90 3.75 27.05 10.70
N ILE A 91 3.34 26.61 9.50
CA ILE A 91 2.04 26.91 8.89
C ILE A 91 1.00 25.86 9.26
N ASN A 92 1.36 24.57 9.18
CA ASN A 92 0.49 23.44 9.49
C ASN A 92 1.23 22.40 10.37
N PRO A 93 1.09 22.49 11.71
CA PRO A 93 1.76 21.58 12.65
C PRO A 93 1.35 20.10 12.53
N ASP A 94 0.17 19.80 11.97
CA ASP A 94 -0.35 18.43 11.83
C ASP A 94 0.11 17.74 10.53
N LEU A 95 0.91 18.42 9.71
CA LEU A 95 1.33 17.95 8.39
C LEU A 95 2.28 16.74 8.49
N VAL A 96 1.92 15.65 7.82
CA VAL A 96 2.83 14.51 7.64
C VAL A 96 3.81 14.83 6.51
N ILE A 97 5.10 14.90 6.81
CA ILE A 97 6.17 15.11 5.82
C ILE A 97 6.92 13.79 5.63
N THR A 98 7.06 13.33 4.37
CA THR A 98 7.52 11.95 4.08
C THR A 98 9.04 11.80 3.92
N ARG A 99 9.59 11.95 2.70
CA ARG A 99 10.93 11.52 2.21
C ARG A 99 12.15 12.00 3.05
N ASP A 100 11.93 12.88 4.01
CA ASP A 100 12.95 13.40 4.95
C ASP A 100 12.85 12.85 6.39
N LEU A 101 11.71 12.26 6.78
CA LEU A 101 11.41 11.84 8.17
C LEU A 101 10.93 10.40 8.30
N MET A 102 10.46 9.81 7.22
CA MET A 102 10.11 8.41 7.12
C MET A 102 10.82 7.78 5.94
N LYS A 103 11.07 6.47 6.03
CA LYS A 103 11.65 5.74 4.90
C LYS A 103 10.64 5.70 3.75
N THR A 104 11.09 6.10 2.57
CA THR A 104 10.30 6.00 1.33
C THR A 104 11.03 5.18 0.27
N PRO A 105 11.11 3.84 0.40
CA PRO A 105 11.73 2.99 -0.61
C PRO A 105 11.08 3.23 -1.99
N GLU A 106 11.88 3.65 -2.96
CA GLU A 106 11.43 3.97 -4.31
C GLU A 106 11.70 2.77 -5.22
N GLN A 107 10.66 2.23 -5.88
CA GLN A 107 10.75 1.06 -6.77
C GLN A 107 11.30 -0.22 -6.13
N GLN A 108 11.43 -0.26 -4.80
CA GLN A 108 11.94 -1.41 -4.06
C GLN A 108 11.06 -1.72 -2.84
N ILE A 109 10.82 -3.01 -2.58
CA ILE A 109 10.27 -3.50 -1.32
C ILE A 109 11.45 -3.96 -0.44
N PRO A 110 11.56 -3.49 0.81
CA PRO A 110 12.57 -3.97 1.76
C PRO A 110 12.48 -5.49 1.94
N ASP A 111 13.60 -6.19 2.10
CA ASP A 111 13.59 -7.66 2.25
C ASP A 111 12.88 -8.12 3.54
N GLU A 112 13.07 -7.37 4.62
CA GLU A 112 12.53 -7.62 5.95
C GLU A 112 11.54 -6.52 6.39
N PRO A 113 10.67 -6.78 7.38
CA PRO A 113 9.84 -5.74 7.99
C PRO A 113 10.68 -4.56 8.49
N LEU A 114 10.21 -3.34 8.21
CA LEU A 114 10.83 -2.12 8.72
C LEU A 114 10.02 -1.53 9.88
N PRO A 115 10.68 -0.84 10.82
CA PRO A 115 9.96 0.00 11.78
C PRO A 115 9.06 1.00 11.06
N ARG A 116 7.84 1.15 11.57
CA ARG A 116 6.85 2.10 11.05
C ARG A 116 7.17 3.53 11.54
N PRO A 117 6.74 4.58 10.82
CA PRO A 117 6.08 4.55 9.50
C PRO A 117 7.10 4.43 8.35
N TRP A 118 6.68 3.80 7.25
CA TRP A 118 7.39 3.83 5.96
C TRP A 118 6.40 3.62 4.81
N GLU A 119 6.72 4.11 3.61
CA GLU A 119 5.85 4.05 2.43
C GLU A 119 6.66 3.73 1.18
N ALA A 120 6.39 2.59 0.54
CA ALA A 120 7.01 2.30 -0.75
C ALA A 120 6.22 2.97 -1.88
N CYS A 121 6.91 3.70 -2.74
CA CYS A 121 6.34 4.31 -3.93
C CYS A 121 6.77 3.58 -5.20
N TYR A 122 5.82 3.38 -6.11
CA TYR A 122 6.02 2.63 -7.34
C TYR A 122 5.29 3.25 -8.52
N THR A 123 5.92 3.18 -9.70
CA THR A 123 5.24 3.38 -10.98
C THR A 123 4.39 2.17 -11.32
N MET A 124 3.26 2.38 -11.99
CA MET A 124 2.51 1.27 -12.57
C MET A 124 3.22 0.70 -13.80
N GLY A 125 3.72 1.59 -14.66
CA GLY A 125 4.62 1.28 -15.76
C GLY A 125 6.09 1.37 -15.35
N THR A 126 6.88 1.97 -16.22
CA THR A 126 8.33 2.22 -16.07
C THR A 126 8.66 3.65 -15.67
N ASP A 127 7.74 4.58 -15.88
CA ASP A 127 7.93 6.01 -15.65
C ASP A 127 6.83 6.60 -14.75
N TRP A 128 7.13 7.72 -14.08
CA TRP A 128 6.18 8.43 -13.20
C TRP A 128 5.17 9.23 -14.00
N GLN A 129 5.64 9.94 -15.03
CA GLN A 129 4.82 10.68 -15.98
C GLN A 129 4.22 9.76 -17.06
N TYR A 130 3.29 10.30 -17.85
CA TYR A 130 2.76 9.61 -19.02
C TYR A 130 3.88 9.27 -20.02
N LYS A 131 3.94 7.99 -20.40
CA LYS A 131 4.85 7.46 -21.41
C LYS A 131 4.03 6.81 -22.52
N PRO A 132 4.00 7.38 -23.74
CA PRO A 132 3.09 6.94 -24.79
C PRO A 132 3.46 5.58 -25.42
N THR A 133 4.72 5.16 -25.31
CA THR A 133 5.22 3.91 -25.91
C THR A 133 6.24 3.24 -25.00
N ASN A 134 6.39 1.92 -25.12
CA ASN A 134 7.35 1.13 -24.33
C ASN A 134 7.16 1.30 -22.81
N ASP A 135 5.91 1.31 -22.36
CA ASP A 135 5.52 1.39 -20.95
C ASP A 135 4.84 0.10 -20.49
N PRO A 136 5.59 -0.99 -20.25
CA PRO A 136 5.01 -2.23 -19.75
C PRO A 136 4.43 -1.99 -18.35
N HIS A 137 3.12 -2.13 -18.22
CA HIS A 137 2.40 -1.96 -16.97
C HIS A 137 2.38 -3.26 -16.17
N LYS A 138 2.59 -3.14 -14.86
CA LYS A 138 2.32 -4.22 -13.89
C LYS A 138 0.86 -4.70 -14.04
N SER A 139 0.65 -5.99 -13.92
CA SER A 139 -0.66 -6.61 -13.84
C SER A 139 -1.37 -6.27 -12.52
N GLY A 140 -2.69 -6.38 -12.47
CA GLY A 140 -3.44 -6.21 -11.22
C GLY A 140 -2.98 -7.19 -10.14
N THR A 141 -2.69 -8.44 -10.50
CA THR A 141 -2.13 -9.45 -9.60
C THR A 141 -0.78 -9.06 -9.01
N GLU A 142 0.14 -8.52 -9.81
CA GLU A 142 1.42 -8.02 -9.29
C GLU A 142 1.19 -6.88 -8.29
N ILE A 143 0.34 -5.91 -8.61
CA ILE A 143 0.02 -4.78 -7.74
C ILE A 143 -0.61 -5.25 -6.42
N ILE A 144 -1.54 -6.20 -6.47
CA ILE A 144 -2.18 -6.79 -5.28
C ILE A 144 -1.15 -7.54 -4.43
N ASN A 145 -0.27 -8.34 -5.04
CA ASN A 145 0.76 -9.07 -4.32
C ASN A 145 1.77 -8.12 -3.66
N MET A 146 2.16 -7.04 -4.34
CA MET A 146 2.99 -5.99 -3.76
C MET A 146 2.30 -5.32 -2.57
N LEU A 147 1.00 -4.99 -2.68
CA LEU A 147 0.21 -4.44 -1.57
C LEU A 147 0.23 -5.39 -0.36
N ILE A 148 -0.03 -6.68 -0.58
CA ILE A 148 -0.02 -7.71 0.47
C ILE A 148 1.34 -7.75 1.16
N GLU A 149 2.42 -7.82 0.40
CA GLU A 149 3.79 -7.89 0.92
C GLU A 149 4.17 -6.63 1.71
N ILE A 150 3.91 -5.45 1.15
CA ILE A 150 4.20 -4.16 1.80
C ILE A 150 3.42 -4.03 3.12
N ARG A 151 2.13 -4.37 3.13
CA ARG A 151 1.32 -4.36 4.36
C ARG A 151 1.80 -5.38 5.38
N SER A 152 2.22 -6.57 4.94
CA SER A 152 2.79 -7.61 5.80
C SER A 152 4.13 -7.19 6.42
N LYS A 153 4.85 -6.26 5.78
CA LYS A 153 6.08 -5.63 6.27
C LYS A 153 5.84 -4.30 7.03
N GLY A 154 4.59 -3.93 7.26
CA GLY A 154 4.16 -2.76 8.03
C GLY A 154 4.16 -1.42 7.28
N GLY A 155 4.38 -1.42 5.96
CA GLY A 155 4.48 -0.20 5.15
C GLY A 155 3.17 0.23 4.50
N ASN A 156 3.14 1.47 3.99
CA ASN A 156 2.13 1.94 3.05
C ASN A 156 2.58 1.71 1.61
N PHE A 157 1.63 1.60 0.69
CA PHE A 157 1.89 1.41 -0.73
C PHE A 157 1.32 2.59 -1.52
N LEU A 158 2.21 3.38 -2.12
CA LEU A 158 1.87 4.50 -2.98
C LEU A 158 2.05 4.10 -4.45
N MET A 159 0.94 3.79 -5.12
CA MET A 159 0.92 3.45 -6.54
C MET A 159 0.66 4.70 -7.38
N ASN A 160 1.59 5.03 -8.27
CA ASN A 160 1.51 6.18 -9.16
C ASN A 160 0.59 5.93 -10.37
N VAL A 161 -0.02 7.01 -10.85
CA VAL A 161 -0.71 7.09 -12.14
C VAL A 161 -0.11 8.23 -12.97
N GLY A 162 -0.05 8.04 -14.29
CA GLY A 162 0.47 9.03 -15.23
C GLY A 162 -0.61 9.46 -16.22
N PRO A 163 -1.39 10.53 -15.92
CA PRO A 163 -2.40 11.05 -16.83
C PRO A 163 -1.79 11.55 -18.13
N LYS A 164 -2.51 11.33 -19.24
CA LYS A 164 -2.19 11.88 -20.57
C LYS A 164 -2.24 13.42 -20.55
N ALA A 165 -1.70 14.03 -21.61
CA ALA A 165 -1.72 15.49 -21.79
C ALA A 165 -3.13 16.11 -21.83
N ASP A 166 -4.16 15.33 -22.16
CA ASP A 166 -5.57 15.73 -22.12
C ASP A 166 -6.22 15.59 -20.72
N GLY A 167 -5.47 15.07 -19.73
CA GLY A 167 -5.92 14.86 -18.35
C GLY A 167 -6.55 13.50 -18.09
N GLU A 168 -6.74 12.64 -19.10
CA GLU A 168 -7.30 11.31 -18.90
C GLU A 168 -6.24 10.33 -18.36
N ILE A 169 -6.62 9.49 -17.39
CA ILE A 169 -5.80 8.36 -16.96
C ILE A 169 -5.83 7.28 -18.06
N GLN A 170 -4.68 6.70 -18.38
CA GLN A 170 -4.54 5.63 -19.37
C GLN A 170 -5.48 4.45 -19.06
N ILE A 171 -6.12 3.86 -20.08
CA ILE A 171 -7.14 2.82 -19.87
C ILE A 171 -6.55 1.60 -19.16
N GLU A 172 -5.30 1.25 -19.47
CA GLU A 172 -4.51 0.20 -18.85
C GLU A 172 -4.37 0.45 -17.34
N GLN A 173 -4.08 1.70 -16.95
CA GLN A 173 -3.97 2.05 -15.53
C GLN A 173 -5.33 2.01 -14.84
N GLN A 174 -6.39 2.47 -15.50
CA GLN A 174 -7.74 2.41 -14.94
C GLN A 174 -8.23 0.97 -14.73
N GLU A 175 -7.98 0.07 -15.68
CA GLU A 175 -8.31 -1.36 -15.56
C GLU A 175 -7.67 -1.99 -14.32
N ARG A 176 -6.37 -1.73 -14.13
CA ARG A 176 -5.58 -2.23 -12.98
C ARG A 176 -6.14 -1.69 -11.67
N LEU A 177 -6.46 -0.39 -11.62
CA LEU A 177 -7.08 0.22 -10.44
C LEU A 177 -8.45 -0.39 -10.13
N ARG A 178 -9.27 -0.70 -11.15
CA ARG A 178 -10.57 -1.37 -10.95
C ARG A 178 -10.42 -2.80 -10.43
N GLU A 179 -9.43 -3.53 -10.92
CA GLU A 179 -9.11 -4.88 -10.43
C GLU A 179 -8.67 -4.85 -8.95
N VAL A 180 -7.73 -3.95 -8.61
CA VAL A 180 -7.28 -3.71 -7.23
C VAL A 180 -8.46 -3.28 -6.35
N ALA A 181 -9.32 -2.38 -6.85
CA ALA A 181 -10.47 -1.89 -6.10
C ALA A 181 -11.48 -3.00 -5.80
N LEU A 182 -11.77 -3.89 -6.76
CA LEU A 182 -12.67 -5.01 -6.53
C LEU A 182 -12.10 -6.02 -5.54
N TRP A 183 -10.80 -6.34 -5.66
CA TRP A 183 -10.14 -7.22 -4.69
C TRP A 183 -10.13 -6.59 -3.29
N ASN A 184 -9.80 -5.30 -3.19
CA ASN A 184 -9.78 -4.58 -1.92
C ASN A 184 -11.20 -4.46 -1.34
N PHE A 185 -12.24 -4.26 -2.14
CA PHE A 185 -13.62 -4.20 -1.65
C PHE A 185 -13.98 -5.42 -0.80
N VAL A 186 -13.54 -6.61 -1.23
CA VAL A 186 -13.75 -7.89 -0.55
C VAL A 186 -12.82 -8.08 0.64
N ASN A 187 -11.55 -7.70 0.50
CA ASN A 187 -10.48 -8.10 1.42
C ASN A 187 -9.96 -6.95 2.32
N ARG A 188 -10.56 -5.75 2.25
CA ARG A 188 -10.07 -4.52 2.87
C ARG A 188 -9.74 -4.61 4.35
N GLU A 189 -10.47 -5.42 5.11
CA GLU A 189 -10.21 -5.58 6.55
C GLU A 189 -8.85 -6.21 6.85
N ALA A 190 -8.26 -6.93 5.90
CA ALA A 190 -6.92 -7.50 6.03
C ALA A 190 -5.79 -6.50 5.66
N VAL A 191 -6.15 -5.37 5.03
CA VAL A 191 -5.22 -4.35 4.52
C VAL A 191 -5.16 -3.13 5.45
N TYR A 192 -6.32 -2.67 5.94
CA TYR A 192 -6.43 -1.50 6.81
C TYR A 192 -6.36 -1.89 8.29
N GLN A 193 -5.79 -1.01 9.12
CA GLN A 193 -5.71 -1.19 10.57
C GLN A 193 -5.08 -2.54 10.98
N VAL A 194 -4.01 -2.91 10.27
CA VAL A 194 -3.21 -4.11 10.52
C VAL A 194 -1.76 -3.78 10.84
N LYS A 195 -1.09 -4.74 11.47
CA LYS A 195 0.32 -4.74 11.84
C LYS A 195 1.02 -6.04 11.35
N PRO A 196 2.34 -5.99 11.15
CA PRO A 196 3.13 -7.18 10.83
C PRO A 196 3.09 -8.19 11.99
N LEU A 197 3.15 -9.48 11.63
CA LEU A 197 3.38 -10.57 12.58
C LEU A 197 4.88 -10.94 12.62
N PRO A 198 5.35 -11.67 13.66
CA PRO A 198 6.75 -12.08 13.72
C PRO A 198 7.19 -12.88 12.49
N VAL A 199 6.34 -13.78 12.00
CA VAL A 199 6.54 -14.42 10.71
C VAL A 199 5.52 -13.85 9.74
N ILE A 200 6.01 -13.11 8.75
CA ILE A 200 5.17 -12.39 7.78
C ILE A 200 4.77 -13.26 6.58
N ARG A 201 5.47 -14.38 6.37
CA ARG A 201 5.28 -15.25 5.21
C ARG A 201 5.68 -16.70 5.52
N ASP A 202 4.84 -17.63 5.10
CA ASP A 202 5.15 -19.05 4.98
C ASP A 202 4.81 -19.51 3.55
N GLN A 203 5.84 -19.79 2.75
CA GLN A 203 5.72 -20.13 1.33
C GLN A 203 4.95 -19.09 0.50
N GLN A 204 3.67 -19.34 0.17
CA GLN A 204 2.81 -18.44 -0.61
C GLN A 204 1.80 -17.69 0.26
N ILE A 205 1.83 -17.94 1.57
CA ILE A 205 0.88 -17.37 2.51
C ILE A 205 1.54 -16.21 3.23
N TRP A 206 1.02 -15.01 3.02
CA TRP A 206 1.45 -13.82 3.75
C TRP A 206 0.52 -13.58 4.94
N PHE A 207 1.05 -12.96 5.99
CA PHE A 207 0.30 -12.75 7.23
C PHE A 207 0.28 -11.29 7.66
N THR A 208 -0.90 -10.83 8.06
CA THR A 208 -1.08 -9.61 8.84
C THR A 208 -1.94 -9.90 10.05
N GLN A 209 -1.89 -9.03 11.06
CA GLN A 209 -2.79 -9.08 12.21
C GLN A 209 -3.50 -7.74 12.35
N SER A 210 -4.79 -7.78 12.66
CA SER A 210 -5.52 -6.59 13.15
C SER A 210 -4.77 -5.89 14.28
N ASN A 211 -4.82 -4.56 14.32
CA ASN A 211 -4.10 -3.75 15.32
C ASN A 211 -4.47 -4.15 16.76
N ASP A 212 -5.74 -4.48 17.01
CA ASP A 212 -6.24 -4.93 18.31
C ASP A 212 -5.84 -6.39 18.66
N GLY A 213 -5.19 -7.09 17.73
CA GLY A 213 -4.64 -8.43 17.94
C GLY A 213 -5.65 -9.58 17.85
N LYS A 214 -6.93 -9.33 17.54
CA LYS A 214 -7.98 -10.36 17.64
C LYS A 214 -8.10 -11.25 16.40
N ILE A 215 -7.68 -10.73 15.26
CA ILE A 215 -7.84 -11.36 13.95
C ILE A 215 -6.48 -11.47 13.27
N ILE A 216 -6.14 -12.68 12.83
CA ILE A 216 -5.02 -13.00 11.95
C ILE A 216 -5.57 -13.17 10.54
N TYR A 217 -4.95 -12.53 9.57
CA TYR A 217 -5.26 -12.66 8.15
C TYR A 217 -4.15 -13.44 7.46
N ALA A 218 -4.54 -14.44 6.67
CA ALA A 218 -3.62 -15.23 5.86
C ALA A 218 -3.97 -15.06 4.37
N PHE A 219 -3.13 -14.34 3.64
CA PHE A 219 -3.27 -14.10 2.20
C PHE A 219 -2.67 -15.26 1.44
N VAL A 220 -3.50 -16.10 0.83
CA VAL A 220 -3.07 -17.20 -0.04
C VAL A 220 -2.84 -16.63 -1.43
N THR A 221 -1.61 -16.24 -1.74
CA THR A 221 -1.20 -15.85 -3.10
C THR A 221 -1.11 -17.08 -4.01
N ARG A 222 -1.25 -16.86 -5.32
CA ARG A 222 -1.29 -17.94 -6.32
C ARG A 222 -0.08 -17.87 -7.24
N LYS A 223 0.54 -19.03 -7.51
CA LYS A 223 1.61 -19.18 -8.51
C LYS A 223 1.13 -19.00 -9.94
N SER A 224 -0.12 -19.39 -10.19
CA SER A 224 -0.77 -19.29 -11.49
C SER A 224 -2.29 -19.21 -11.29
N PRO A 225 -3.06 -18.83 -12.32
CA PRO A 225 -4.52 -18.87 -12.25
C PRO A 225 -5.10 -20.25 -11.90
N ASP A 226 -4.34 -21.33 -12.11
CA ASP A 226 -4.73 -22.72 -11.80
C ASP A 226 -4.37 -23.17 -10.38
N ASP A 227 -3.54 -22.41 -9.65
CA ASP A 227 -3.23 -22.71 -8.24
C ASP A 227 -4.44 -22.35 -7.36
N TRP A 228 -5.16 -23.38 -6.90
CA TRP A 228 -6.40 -23.25 -6.13
C TRP A 228 -7.53 -22.59 -6.92
N LYS A 229 -7.94 -23.22 -8.02
CA LYS A 229 -8.96 -22.71 -8.94
C LYS A 229 -10.36 -22.65 -8.31
N TYR A 230 -11.28 -21.95 -8.96
CA TYR A 230 -12.66 -21.86 -8.50
C TYR A 230 -13.30 -23.25 -8.30
N GLY A 231 -13.90 -23.45 -7.14
CA GLY A 231 -14.54 -24.70 -6.72
C GLY A 231 -13.57 -25.83 -6.37
N GLU A 232 -12.28 -25.56 -6.20
CA GLU A 232 -11.28 -26.52 -5.75
C GLU A 232 -11.10 -26.44 -4.22
N ARG A 233 -10.99 -27.62 -3.58
CA ARG A 233 -10.64 -27.76 -2.17
C ARG A 233 -9.13 -27.83 -2.02
N LYS A 234 -8.58 -27.08 -1.07
CA LYS A 234 -7.15 -27.09 -0.72
C LYS A 234 -6.98 -27.20 0.79
N GLU A 235 -5.98 -27.96 1.18
CA GLU A 235 -5.56 -28.13 2.56
C GLU A 235 -4.39 -27.19 2.86
N PHE A 236 -4.43 -26.55 4.02
CA PHE A 236 -3.41 -25.66 4.54
C PHE A 236 -3.03 -26.12 5.94
N LEU A 237 -1.73 -26.09 6.23
CA LEU A 237 -1.22 -26.17 7.58
C LEU A 237 -0.55 -24.83 7.88
N LEU A 238 -0.97 -24.16 8.96
CA LEU A 238 -0.38 -22.91 9.43
C LEU A 238 0.36 -23.20 10.75
N PRO A 239 1.67 -23.51 10.71
CA PRO A 239 2.39 -23.97 11.90
C PRO A 239 2.48 -22.92 13.01
N MET A 240 2.43 -21.66 12.58
CA MET A 240 2.54 -20.48 13.43
C MET A 240 1.22 -20.10 14.10
N VAL A 241 0.10 -20.73 13.76
CA VAL A 241 -1.22 -20.37 14.29
C VAL A 241 -1.72 -21.46 15.23
N GLU A 242 -2.07 -21.06 16.45
CA GLU A 242 -2.69 -21.92 17.45
C GLU A 242 -4.16 -21.57 17.60
N ALA A 243 -5.02 -22.56 17.34
CA ALA A 243 -6.43 -22.44 17.63
C ALA A 243 -6.71 -22.65 19.13
N GLY A 244 -7.54 -21.77 19.69
CA GLY A 244 -8.21 -21.96 20.97
C GLY A 244 -9.63 -22.49 20.79
N ALA A 245 -10.34 -22.70 21.91
CA ALA A 245 -11.70 -23.24 21.90
C ALA A 245 -12.71 -22.38 21.12
N ASN A 246 -12.47 -21.06 21.04
CA ASN A 246 -13.36 -20.10 20.37
C ASN A 246 -12.84 -19.66 19.00
N THR A 247 -11.82 -20.33 18.45
CA THR A 247 -11.27 -19.98 17.14
C THR A 247 -12.33 -20.15 16.06
N LYS A 248 -12.38 -19.18 15.15
CA LYS A 248 -13.21 -19.25 13.95
C LYS A 248 -12.34 -19.01 12.73
N VAL A 249 -12.63 -19.73 11.65
CA VAL A 249 -11.95 -19.58 10.38
C VAL A 249 -12.99 -19.36 9.29
N SER A 250 -12.78 -18.35 8.44
CA SER A 250 -13.64 -18.07 7.28
C SER A 250 -12.82 -17.56 6.09
N VAL A 251 -13.43 -17.54 4.91
CA VAL A 251 -12.85 -16.94 3.70
C VAL A 251 -13.50 -15.56 3.48
N LEU A 252 -12.71 -14.50 3.33
CA LEU A 252 -13.27 -13.18 3.06
C LEU A 252 -14.00 -13.17 1.70
N GLY A 253 -15.21 -12.61 1.70
CA GLY A 253 -16.08 -12.55 0.52
C GLY A 253 -16.72 -13.87 0.11
N TYR A 254 -16.57 -14.95 0.88
CA TYR A 254 -17.14 -16.24 0.54
C TYR A 254 -17.57 -17.02 1.79
N LYS A 255 -18.87 -17.31 1.90
CA LYS A 255 -19.46 -17.96 3.08
C LYS A 255 -19.13 -19.45 3.20
N SER A 256 -18.55 -20.06 2.17
CA SER A 256 -18.19 -21.50 2.12
C SER A 256 -19.39 -22.44 2.31
N GLU A 257 -20.56 -22.06 1.81
CA GLU A 257 -21.77 -22.90 1.86
C GLU A 257 -22.09 -23.58 0.54
N LEU A 258 -21.86 -22.88 -0.58
CA LEU A 258 -22.22 -23.36 -1.92
C LEU A 258 -21.15 -23.00 -2.93
N VAL A 259 -21.02 -23.81 -3.97
CA VAL A 259 -20.29 -23.46 -5.18
C VAL A 259 -21.29 -23.43 -6.32
N GLU A 260 -21.38 -22.29 -7.02
CA GLU A 260 -22.28 -22.12 -8.15
C GLU A 260 -22.06 -23.22 -9.19
N TYR A 261 -23.15 -23.79 -9.71
CA TYR A 261 -23.17 -24.90 -10.67
C TYR A 261 -22.56 -26.23 -10.18
N LYS A 262 -22.38 -26.41 -8.86
CA LYS A 262 -21.98 -27.70 -8.29
C LYS A 262 -23.00 -28.17 -7.25
N GLU A 263 -24.09 -28.75 -7.72
CA GLU A 263 -25.12 -29.32 -6.85
C GLU A 263 -24.55 -30.46 -5.98
N GLY A 264 -24.93 -30.49 -4.70
CA GLY A 264 -24.45 -31.49 -3.74
C GLY A 264 -22.96 -31.39 -3.37
N PHE A 265 -22.22 -30.40 -3.87
CA PHE A 265 -20.80 -30.24 -3.57
C PHE A 265 -20.59 -29.64 -2.18
N ASP A 266 -19.77 -30.32 -1.38
CA ASP A 266 -19.40 -29.85 -0.06
C ASP A 266 -18.38 -28.71 -0.12
N ALA A 267 -18.89 -27.49 -0.01
CA ALA A 267 -18.11 -26.25 0.06
C ALA A 267 -17.58 -25.92 1.46
N THR A 268 -18.03 -26.65 2.48
CA THR A 268 -17.85 -26.30 3.89
C THR A 268 -16.38 -26.15 4.24
N LEU A 269 -16.03 -25.04 4.87
CA LEU A 269 -14.71 -24.86 5.45
C LEU A 269 -14.59 -25.71 6.71
N ARG A 270 -13.49 -26.47 6.83
CA ARG A 270 -13.16 -27.25 8.02
C ARG A 270 -11.83 -26.77 8.57
N PHE A 271 -11.66 -26.81 9.89
CA PHE A 271 -10.38 -26.53 10.50
C PHE A 271 -10.22 -27.32 11.80
N ALA A 272 -8.97 -27.56 12.20
CA ALA A 272 -8.63 -28.19 13.47
C ALA A 272 -7.33 -27.62 14.01
N GLY A 273 -7.30 -27.32 15.31
CA GLY A 273 -6.05 -27.10 16.03
C GLY A 273 -5.32 -28.43 16.21
N THR A 274 -4.06 -28.52 15.78
CA THR A 274 -3.23 -29.72 15.88
C THR A 274 -1.93 -29.40 16.63
N LYS A 275 -1.17 -30.43 17.00
CA LYS A 275 0.19 -30.25 17.56
C LYS A 275 1.13 -29.52 16.59
N LEU A 276 0.87 -29.60 15.29
CA LEU A 276 1.66 -28.99 14.23
C LEU A 276 1.19 -27.57 13.86
N GLY A 277 0.11 -27.06 14.45
CA GLY A 277 -0.50 -25.78 14.10
C GLY A 277 -1.97 -25.91 13.67
N LEU A 278 -2.50 -24.87 13.03
CA LEU A 278 -3.88 -24.83 12.54
C LEU A 278 -3.98 -25.49 11.16
N ALA A 279 -4.67 -26.62 11.07
CA ALA A 279 -5.03 -27.26 9.81
C ALA A 279 -6.35 -26.68 9.29
N ILE A 280 -6.42 -26.36 7.99
CA ILE A 280 -7.59 -25.75 7.35
C ILE A 280 -7.84 -26.47 6.01
N SER A 281 -9.08 -26.90 5.78
CA SER A 281 -9.58 -27.40 4.51
C SER A 281 -10.60 -26.40 3.96
N ALA A 282 -10.27 -25.71 2.87
CA ALA A 282 -11.13 -24.66 2.32
C ALA A 282 -11.33 -24.80 0.81
N VAL A 283 -12.50 -24.40 0.34
CA VAL A 283 -12.82 -24.29 -1.09
C VAL A 283 -12.66 -22.85 -1.54
N ASN A 284 -11.99 -22.64 -2.68
CA ASN A 284 -11.99 -21.32 -3.31
C ASN A 284 -13.34 -21.09 -4.02
N GLY A 285 -14.21 -20.28 -3.43
CA GLY A 285 -15.47 -19.86 -4.04
C GLY A 285 -15.46 -18.46 -4.64
N GLN A 286 -14.31 -17.81 -4.77
CA GLN A 286 -14.26 -16.45 -5.31
C GLN A 286 -14.38 -16.46 -6.84
N ARG A 287 -15.44 -15.82 -7.34
CA ARG A 287 -15.75 -15.62 -8.77
C ARG A 287 -16.01 -14.13 -9.07
N LEU A 288 -15.08 -13.28 -8.64
CA LEU A 288 -15.16 -11.83 -8.84
C LEU A 288 -15.17 -11.51 -10.36
N TYR A 289 -15.99 -10.55 -10.79
CA TYR A 289 -16.29 -10.28 -12.20
C TYR A 289 -16.76 -11.49 -13.02
N THR A 290 -17.49 -12.43 -12.40
CA THR A 290 -17.95 -13.64 -13.11
C THR A 290 -16.77 -14.50 -13.61
N ASN A 291 -15.55 -14.23 -13.14
CA ASN A 291 -14.31 -14.87 -13.57
C ASN A 291 -14.00 -16.07 -12.67
N ASN A 292 -14.17 -17.29 -13.20
CA ASN A 292 -13.81 -18.53 -12.50
C ASN A 292 -12.29 -18.84 -12.52
N ARG A 293 -11.51 -17.98 -13.18
CA ARG A 293 -10.05 -17.97 -13.20
C ARG A 293 -9.49 -16.71 -12.54
N TRP A 294 -10.23 -16.14 -11.59
CA TRP A 294 -9.79 -14.97 -10.83
C TRP A 294 -8.40 -15.23 -10.22
N PRO A 295 -7.35 -14.49 -10.62
CA PRO A 295 -5.96 -14.87 -10.35
C PRO A 295 -5.46 -14.39 -8.98
N ASN A 296 -6.21 -13.49 -8.34
CA ASN A 296 -5.72 -12.76 -7.17
C ASN A 296 -5.86 -13.57 -5.87
N ALA A 297 -5.10 -13.14 -4.87
CA ALA A 297 -5.01 -13.83 -3.59
C ALA A 297 -6.38 -13.98 -2.90
N VAL A 298 -6.57 -15.11 -2.20
CA VAL A 298 -7.75 -15.35 -1.36
C VAL A 298 -7.33 -15.18 0.09
N VAL A 299 -8.17 -14.53 0.91
CA VAL A 299 -7.82 -14.22 2.30
C VAL A 299 -8.61 -15.09 3.26
N LEU A 300 -7.89 -15.84 4.08
CA LEU A 300 -8.46 -16.53 5.24
C LEU A 300 -8.46 -15.57 6.43
N LYS A 301 -9.61 -15.43 7.08
CA LYS A 301 -9.80 -14.71 8.33
C LYS A 301 -9.80 -15.71 9.49
N ILE A 302 -8.91 -15.51 10.45
CA ILE A 302 -8.74 -16.39 11.60
C ILE A 302 -8.95 -15.56 12.87
N GLU A 303 -10.09 -15.77 13.52
CA GLU A 303 -10.49 -15.04 14.73
C GLU A 303 -10.18 -15.85 15.98
N ASN A 304 -9.83 -15.19 17.08
CA ASN A 304 -9.60 -15.81 18.39
C ASN A 304 -8.53 -16.93 18.32
N ALA A 305 -7.45 -16.71 17.57
CA ALA A 305 -6.30 -17.60 17.51
C ALA A 305 -5.03 -16.85 17.94
N ARG A 306 -4.04 -17.59 18.42
CA ARG A 306 -2.73 -17.03 18.82
C ARG A 306 -1.70 -17.29 17.73
N PHE A 307 -0.92 -16.28 17.38
CA PHE A 307 0.25 -16.46 16.52
C PHE A 307 1.46 -16.76 17.40
N LYS A 308 2.13 -17.90 17.19
CA LYS A 308 3.37 -18.25 17.88
C LYS A 308 4.50 -17.37 17.37
N ASP A 309 5.30 -16.83 18.27
CA ASP A 309 6.61 -16.32 17.89
C ASP A 309 7.62 -17.47 18.01
N THR A 310 8.10 -17.99 16.87
CA THR A 310 9.13 -19.03 16.85
C THR A 310 10.54 -18.45 16.82
N ARG A 311 10.68 -17.11 16.77
CA ARG A 311 11.99 -16.45 16.86
C ARG A 311 12.31 -16.24 18.33
N GLY A 312 13.13 -17.13 18.89
CA GLY A 312 13.66 -16.95 20.23
C GLY A 312 14.31 -15.56 20.38
N ASN A 313 13.87 -14.80 21.38
CA ASN A 313 14.46 -13.54 21.85
C ASN A 313 14.84 -12.49 20.80
N SER A 314 13.95 -11.54 20.53
CA SER A 314 14.23 -10.14 20.87
C SER A 314 12.94 -9.32 20.92
N ASN A 315 12.51 -8.98 22.13
CA ASN A 315 11.59 -7.88 22.35
C ASN A 315 12.25 -6.59 21.86
N ARG A 316 12.00 -6.22 20.60
CA ARG A 316 12.01 -4.82 20.16
C ARG A 316 10.64 -4.52 19.59
N GLN A 317 9.64 -4.51 20.46
CA GLN A 317 8.43 -3.76 20.19
C GLN A 317 8.87 -2.29 20.10
N SER A 318 8.85 -1.73 18.89
CA SER A 318 9.19 -0.33 18.69
C SER A 318 8.27 0.53 19.56
N ALA A 319 8.83 1.37 20.43
CA ALA A 319 8.07 2.35 21.20
C ALA A 319 7.37 3.41 20.29
N ILE A 320 7.62 3.35 18.98
CA ILE A 320 7.13 4.27 17.95
C ILE A 320 5.99 3.63 17.13
N ASP A 321 5.40 2.51 17.57
CA ASP A 321 4.14 2.04 16.99
C ASP A 321 2.96 2.93 17.45
N GLY A 322 3.05 4.21 17.08
CA GLY A 322 2.10 5.29 17.32
C GLY A 322 0.95 5.29 16.32
N ALA A 323 0.34 4.13 16.08
CA ALA A 323 -1.01 4.12 15.56
C ALA A 323 -1.93 4.54 16.71
N LYS A 324 -2.32 5.81 16.76
CA LYS A 324 -3.58 6.20 17.39
C LYS A 324 -4.74 5.81 16.49
#